data_AF-K1PJ75-F1
#
_entry.id   AF-K1PJ75-F1
#
_cell.length_a   1.000
_cell.length_b   1.000
_cell.length_c   1.000
_cell.angle_alpha   90.00
_cell.angle_beta   90.00
_cell.angle_gamma   90.00
#
_symmetry.space_group_name_H-M   'P 1'
#
loop_
_entity.id
_entity.type
_entity.pdbx_description
1 polymer ?
#
loop_
_entity_poly.entity_id
_entity_poly.type
_entity_poly.pdbx_seq_one_letter_code
_entity_poly.pdbx_strand_id
1 'polypeptide(L)'
;MKDILKWHSSREFFYWHLKRRLLERQLKRKMKPVTHNCGGGRAQLHVTPLAYMWEDDKAMVQWLTEQIREDSMDNAVSDNIRCLQREHVLQQVRSLIQDNPEVAMDSIVHITQHMTPSQRSEVTRILANMDT
;
A
#
# COMPACT_ATOMS: atom_id res chain seq x y z
N MET A 1 -20.40 4.35 -14.91
CA MET A 1 -21.72 4.70 -15.49
C MET A 1 -21.58 6.11 -16.06
N LYS A 2 -22.15 6.42 -17.23
CA LYS A 2 -22.11 7.78 -17.80
C LYS A 2 -23.38 8.51 -17.35
N ASP A 3 -23.24 9.46 -16.43
CA ASP A 3 -24.37 10.27 -15.96
C ASP A 3 -24.84 11.26 -17.03
N ILE A 4 -26.16 11.47 -17.08
CA ILE A 4 -26.78 12.49 -17.94
C ILE A 4 -26.54 13.86 -17.29
N LEU A 5 -25.68 14.66 -17.92
CA LEU A 5 -25.20 15.93 -17.37
C LEU A 5 -26.02 17.11 -17.91
N LYS A 6 -26.41 18.03 -17.02
CA LYS A 6 -27.05 19.29 -17.41
C LYS A 6 -26.01 20.23 -18.04
N TRP A 7 -26.35 20.86 -19.16
CA TRP A 7 -25.43 21.73 -19.91
C TRP A 7 -24.83 22.85 -19.05
N HIS A 8 -25.66 23.56 -18.28
CA HIS A 8 -25.22 24.69 -17.46
C HIS A 8 -24.22 24.31 -16.36
N SER A 9 -24.25 23.07 -15.85
CA SER A 9 -23.29 22.57 -14.85
C SER A 9 -22.12 21.80 -15.47
N SER A 10 -22.08 21.68 -16.80
CA SER A 10 -21.11 20.81 -17.48
C SER A 10 -19.67 21.27 -17.29
N ARG A 11 -19.43 22.58 -17.30
CA ARG A 11 -18.09 23.16 -17.11
C ARG A 11 -17.50 22.81 -15.76
N GLU A 12 -18.27 22.97 -14.69
CA GLU A 12 -17.81 22.67 -13.33
C GLU A 12 -17.57 21.17 -13.14
N PHE A 13 -18.49 20.34 -13.63
CA PHE A 13 -18.34 18.88 -13.61
C PHE A 13 -17.05 18.43 -14.30
N PHE A 14 -16.82 18.85 -15.55
CA PHE A 14 -15.61 18.44 -16.29
C PHE A 14 -14.33 18.98 -15.66
N TYR A 15 -14.36 20.17 -15.05
CA TYR A 15 -13.20 20.72 -14.35
C TYR A 15 -12.76 19.80 -13.20
N TRP A 16 -13.68 19.45 -12.29
CA TRP A 16 -13.35 18.58 -11.15
C TRP A 16 -13.00 17.16 -11.59
N HIS A 17 -13.75 16.62 -12.54
CA HIS A 17 -13.51 15.28 -13.06
C HIS A 17 -12.11 15.16 -13.71
N LEU A 18 -11.76 16.12 -14.58
CA LEU A 18 -10.46 16.14 -15.22
C LEU A 18 -9.33 16.34 -14.20
N LYS A 19 -9.51 17.25 -13.25
CA LYS A 19 -8.54 17.52 -12.19
C LYS A 19 -8.28 16.27 -11.35
N ARG A 20 -9.33 15.54 -10.94
CA ARG A 20 -9.22 14.24 -10.25
C ARG A 20 -8.40 13.26 -11.08
N ARG A 21 -8.76 13.06 -12.36
CA ARG A 21 -8.07 12.11 -13.25
C ARG A 21 -6.59 12.44 -13.43
N LEU A 22 -6.23 13.71 -13.50
CA LEU A 22 -4.83 14.14 -13.60
C LEU A 22 -4.06 13.85 -12.31
N LEU A 23 -4.63 14.17 -11.15
CA LEU A 23 -4.01 13.89 -9.86
C LEU A 23 -3.88 12.38 -9.59
N GLU A 24 -4.90 11.57 -9.90
CA GLU A 24 -4.82 10.11 -9.85
C GLU A 24 -3.68 9.57 -10.72
N ARG A 25 -3.49 10.12 -11.93
CA ARG A 25 -2.39 9.73 -12.82
C ARG A 25 -1.04 10.13 -12.25
N GLN A 26 -0.91 11.31 -11.66
CA GLN A 26 0.32 11.75 -11.00
C GLN A 26 0.66 10.84 -9.81
N LEU A 27 -0.33 10.54 -8.97
CA LEU A 27 -0.17 9.65 -7.83
C LEU A 27 0.28 8.24 -8.28
N LYS A 28 -0.38 7.69 -9.29
CA LYS A 28 0.01 6.40 -9.88
C LYS A 28 1.45 6.43 -10.40
N ARG A 29 1.90 7.51 -11.05
CA ARG A 29 3.29 7.65 -11.51
C ARG A 29 4.28 7.67 -10.35
N LYS A 30 3.96 8.36 -9.24
CA LYS A 30 4.79 8.38 -8.02
C LYS A 30 4.88 6.98 -7.39
N MET A 31 3.82 6.18 -7.48
CA MET A 31 3.78 4.80 -6.97
C MET A 31 4.39 3.74 -7.90
N LYS A 32 4.46 3.99 -9.21
CA LYS A 32 5.00 3.05 -10.21
C LYS A 32 6.39 2.47 -9.86
N PRO A 33 7.41 3.26 -9.48
CA PRO A 33 8.73 2.70 -9.18
C PRO A 33 8.67 1.70 -8.02
N VAL A 34 7.82 1.95 -7.01
CA VAL A 34 7.69 1.06 -5.86
C VAL A 34 6.90 -0.20 -6.22
N THR A 35 5.80 -0.04 -6.95
CA THR A 35 4.93 -1.15 -7.35
C THR A 35 5.57 -2.07 -8.40
N HIS A 36 6.46 -1.56 -9.24
CA HIS A 36 7.27 -2.37 -10.16
C HIS A 36 8.22 -3.30 -9.40
N ASN A 37 8.82 -2.80 -8.31
CA ASN A 37 9.66 -3.61 -7.43
C ASN A 37 8.86 -4.55 -6.52
N CYS A 38 7.53 -4.42 -6.50
CA CYS A 38 6.59 -5.13 -5.63
C CYS A 38 5.93 -6.33 -6.33
N GLY A 39 6.44 -6.75 -7.49
CA GLY A 39 5.96 -7.93 -8.21
C GLY A 39 4.62 -7.72 -8.93
N GLY A 40 4.44 -6.60 -9.64
CA GLY A 40 3.50 -6.46 -10.79
C GLY A 40 2.00 -6.68 -10.58
N GLY A 41 1.57 -7.25 -9.46
CA GLY A 41 0.18 -7.38 -9.06
C GLY A 41 -0.39 -5.99 -8.89
N ARG A 42 -1.61 -5.76 -9.38
CA ARG A 42 -2.36 -4.51 -9.22
C ARG A 42 -2.34 -4.10 -7.74
N ALA A 43 -1.37 -3.27 -7.37
CA ALA A 43 -1.32 -2.60 -6.09
C ALA A 43 -2.51 -1.66 -6.08
N GLN A 44 -3.65 -2.19 -5.65
CA GLN A 44 -4.78 -1.38 -5.31
C GLN A 44 -4.36 -0.65 -4.06
N LEU A 45 -4.28 0.67 -4.17
CA LEU A 45 -4.27 1.57 -3.03
C LEU A 45 -5.45 1.19 -2.14
N HIS A 46 -5.22 0.32 -1.16
CA HIS A 46 -6.16 0.06 -0.08
C HIS A 46 -6.16 1.27 0.83
N VAL A 47 -6.73 2.36 0.33
CA VAL A 47 -7.00 3.55 1.12
C VAL A 47 -8.40 3.38 1.67
N THR A 48 -8.50 2.56 2.71
CA THR A 48 -9.73 2.19 3.42
C THR A 48 -10.63 3.38 3.79
N PRO A 49 -10.14 4.62 4.03
CA PRO A 49 -11.03 5.74 4.34
C PRO A 49 -11.81 6.32 3.15
N LEU A 50 -11.53 5.95 1.90
CA LEU A 50 -12.02 6.70 0.73
C LEU A 50 -13.34 6.22 0.13
N ALA A 51 -13.98 5.18 0.69
CA ALA A 51 -15.19 4.61 0.09
C ALA A 51 -16.32 5.64 -0.11
N TYR A 52 -16.52 6.56 0.84
CA TYR A 52 -17.53 7.62 0.75
C TYR A 52 -17.07 8.83 -0.09
N MET A 53 -15.76 9.07 -0.19
CA MET A 53 -15.18 10.18 -0.95
C MET A 53 -15.03 9.85 -2.44
N TRP A 54 -15.19 8.58 -2.82
CA TRP A 54 -15.00 8.13 -4.20
C TRP A 54 -16.04 8.69 -5.17
N GLU A 55 -17.23 9.03 -4.68
CA GLU A 55 -18.34 9.58 -5.47
C GLU A 55 -18.29 11.12 -5.58
N ASP A 56 -17.52 11.82 -4.72
CA ASP A 56 -17.36 13.28 -4.77
C ASP A 56 -16.00 13.66 -5.37
N ASP A 57 -16.01 14.08 -6.64
CA ASP A 57 -14.82 14.51 -7.36
C ASP A 57 -14.09 15.67 -6.66
N LYS A 58 -14.80 16.56 -5.96
CA LYS A 58 -14.19 17.71 -5.28
C LYS A 58 -13.48 17.29 -3.99
N ALA A 59 -14.13 16.47 -3.17
CA ALA A 59 -13.51 15.91 -1.97
C ALA A 59 -12.29 15.04 -2.32
N MET A 60 -12.39 14.24 -3.38
CA MET A 60 -11.28 13.43 -3.89
C MET A 60 -10.10 14.31 -4.35
N VAL A 61 -10.38 15.40 -5.09
CA VAL A 61 -9.33 16.33 -5.53
C VAL A 61 -8.62 16.99 -4.36
N GLN A 62 -9.36 17.42 -3.33
CA GLN A 62 -8.76 18.01 -2.13
C GLN A 62 -7.83 17.02 -1.44
N TRP A 63 -8.28 15.79 -1.21
CA TRP A 63 -7.47 14.75 -0.61
C TRP A 63 -6.23 14.43 -1.44
N LEU A 64 -6.40 14.20 -2.76
CA LEU A 64 -5.28 13.92 -3.67
C LEU A 64 -4.24 15.03 -3.69
N THR A 65 -4.70 16.29 -3.62
CA THR A 65 -3.79 17.45 -3.59
C THR A 65 -2.93 17.42 -2.33
N GLU A 66 -3.50 17.09 -1.17
CA GLU A 66 -2.73 16.96 0.07
C GLU A 66 -1.72 15.80 0.00
N GLN A 67 -2.11 14.66 -0.57
CA GLN A 67 -1.22 13.50 -0.70
C GLN A 67 -0.07 13.68 -1.71
N ILE A 68 -0.22 14.59 -2.67
CA ILE A 68 0.82 14.85 -3.69
C ILE A 68 1.83 15.90 -3.21
N ARG A 69 1.47 16.73 -2.21
CA ARG A 69 2.33 17.78 -1.68
C ARG A 69 3.64 17.20 -1.14
N GLU A 70 4.77 17.75 -1.59
CA GLU A 70 6.12 17.24 -1.29
C GLU A 70 6.50 17.33 0.19
N ASP A 71 5.95 18.31 0.92
CA ASP A 71 6.19 18.47 2.37
C ASP A 71 5.51 17.38 3.23
N SER A 72 4.66 16.56 2.62
CA SER A 72 3.90 15.51 3.30
C SER A 72 4.70 14.20 3.30
N MET A 73 5.77 14.15 4.09
CA MET A 73 6.66 12.99 4.19
C MET A 73 5.96 11.75 4.79
N ASP A 74 4.97 11.97 5.65
CA ASP A 74 4.14 10.92 6.26
C ASP A 74 2.67 11.10 5.82
N ASN A 75 2.37 10.60 4.64
CA ASN A 75 1.02 10.65 4.10
C ASN A 75 0.49 9.23 3.84
N ALA A 76 -0.84 9.11 3.77
CA ALA A 76 -1.51 7.83 3.67
C ALA A 76 -1.03 7.01 2.45
N VAL A 77 -0.55 7.69 1.40
CA VAL A 77 0.03 7.05 0.23
C VAL A 77 1.41 6.48 0.55
N SER A 78 2.29 7.25 1.20
CA SER A 78 3.61 6.77 1.65
C SER A 78 3.48 5.58 2.60
N ASP A 79 2.52 5.60 3.52
CA ASP A 79 2.24 4.46 4.41
C ASP A 79 1.74 3.24 3.62
N ASN A 80 0.83 3.44 2.67
CA ASN A 80 0.35 2.37 1.80
C ASN A 80 1.49 1.76 0.99
N ILE A 81 2.38 2.59 0.44
CA ILE A 81 3.59 2.19 -0.27
C ILE A 81 4.49 1.34 0.64
N ARG A 82 4.75 1.79 1.89
CA ARG A 82 5.58 1.06 2.87
C ARG A 82 4.96 -0.29 3.23
N CYS A 83 3.64 -0.34 3.42
CA CYS A 83 2.91 -1.58 3.68
C CYS A 83 3.03 -2.56 2.50
N LEU A 84 2.84 -2.10 1.26
CA LEU A 84 2.99 -2.93 0.07
C LEU A 84 4.40 -3.48 -0.07
N GLN A 85 5.43 -2.64 0.15
CA GLN A 85 6.82 -3.09 0.13
C GLN A 85 7.10 -4.17 1.16
N ARG A 86 6.61 -3.98 2.40
CA ARG A 86 6.76 -4.96 3.48
C ARG A 86 6.11 -6.30 3.11
N GLU A 87 4.87 -6.26 2.60
CA GLU A 87 4.15 -7.45 2.15
C GLU A 87 4.92 -8.18 1.04
N HIS A 88 5.45 -7.45 0.07
CA HIS A 88 6.21 -8.05 -1.01
C HIS A 88 7.51 -8.70 -0.56
N VAL A 89 8.27 -8.07 0.34
CA VAL A 89 9.47 -8.68 0.92
C VAL A 89 9.10 -9.96 1.68
N LEU A 90 8.01 -9.94 2.44
CA LEU A 90 7.53 -11.14 3.15
C LEU A 90 7.13 -12.26 2.18
N GLN A 91 6.45 -11.93 1.07
CA GLN A 91 6.12 -12.90 0.03
C GLN A 91 7.36 -13.50 -0.63
N GLN A 92 8.38 -12.68 -0.92
CA GLN A 92 9.66 -13.16 -1.45
C GLN A 92 10.35 -14.12 -0.46
N VAL A 93 10.45 -13.74 0.82
CA VAL A 93 11.03 -14.61 1.86
C VAL A 93 10.28 -15.94 1.94
N ARG A 94 8.94 -15.89 1.89
CA ARG A 94 8.11 -17.11 1.90
C ARG A 94 8.39 -18.00 0.69
N SER A 95 8.48 -17.44 -0.51
CA SER A 95 8.83 -18.20 -1.72
C SER A 95 10.20 -18.85 -1.58
N LEU A 96 11.21 -18.10 -1.15
CA LEU A 96 12.58 -18.63 -0.99
C LEU A 96 12.64 -19.82 -0.01
N ILE A 97 11.93 -19.75 1.11
CA ILE A 97 11.87 -20.85 2.09
C ILE A 97 11.08 -22.05 1.54
N GLN A 98 10.03 -21.81 0.75
CA GLN A 98 9.24 -22.87 0.13
C GLN A 98 10.01 -23.61 -0.97
N ASP A 99 10.80 -22.87 -1.76
CA ASP A 99 11.60 -23.42 -2.86
C ASP A 99 12.87 -24.13 -2.34
N ASN A 100 13.33 -23.78 -1.13
CA ASN A 100 14.56 -24.30 -0.51
C ASN A 100 14.28 -24.68 0.96
N PRO A 101 13.52 -25.76 1.24
CA PRO A 101 13.13 -26.12 2.61
C PRO A 101 14.32 -26.49 3.51
N GLU A 102 15.45 -26.90 2.94
CA GLU A 102 16.67 -27.27 3.66
C GLU A 102 17.33 -26.11 4.41
N VAL A 103 17.13 -24.86 3.96
CA VAL A 103 17.70 -23.67 4.63
C VAL A 103 16.79 -23.08 5.71
N ALA A 104 15.61 -23.68 5.94
CA ALA A 104 14.60 -23.10 6.84
C ALA A 104 15.10 -23.00 8.30
N MET A 105 15.71 -24.06 8.84
CA MET A 105 16.21 -24.07 10.21
C MET A 105 17.38 -23.09 10.40
N ASP A 106 18.34 -23.08 9.48
CA ASP A 106 19.46 -22.14 9.50
C ASP A 106 18.99 -20.69 9.44
N SER A 107 17.94 -20.43 8.64
CA SER A 107 17.31 -19.11 8.56
C SER A 107 16.65 -18.68 9.88
N ILE A 108 15.96 -19.59 10.57
CA ILE A 108 15.36 -19.32 11.90
C ILE A 108 16.46 -18.98 12.92
N VAL A 109 17.54 -19.76 12.95
CA VAL A 109 18.68 -19.50 13.83
C VAL A 109 19.30 -18.14 13.54
N HIS A 110 19.54 -17.81 12.27
CA HIS A 110 20.10 -16.53 11.89
C HIS A 110 19.19 -15.36 12.27
N ILE A 111 17.88 -15.45 11.99
CA ILE A 111 16.90 -14.41 12.33
C ILE A 111 16.83 -14.20 13.85
N THR A 112 16.78 -15.27 14.64
CA THR A 112 16.67 -15.18 16.10
C THR A 112 17.92 -14.61 16.78
N GLN A 113 19.10 -14.75 16.17
CA GLN A 113 20.34 -14.13 16.66
C GLN A 113 20.29 -12.59 16.61
N HIS A 114 19.60 -12.01 15.62
CA HIS A 114 19.45 -10.56 15.47
C HIS A 114 18.29 -9.96 16.26
N MET A 115 17.48 -10.78 16.94
CA MET A 115 16.36 -10.33 17.75
C MET A 115 16.79 -9.83 19.14
N THR A 116 16.03 -8.87 19.68
CA THR A 116 16.18 -8.45 21.08
C THR A 116 15.70 -9.55 22.04
N PRO A 117 16.12 -9.55 23.32
CA PRO A 117 15.63 -10.50 24.31
C PRO A 117 14.09 -10.56 24.42
N SER A 118 13.41 -9.41 24.29
CA SER A 118 11.95 -9.33 24.32
C SER A 118 11.30 -9.97 23.08
N GLN A 119 11.86 -9.74 21.89
CA GLN A 119 11.39 -10.39 20.66
C GLN A 119 11.59 -11.91 20.71
N ARG A 120 12.74 -12.37 21.22
CA ARG A 120 12.99 -13.81 21.42
C ARG A 120 11.99 -14.43 22.39
N SER A 121 11.69 -13.77 23.51
CA SER A 121 10.67 -14.24 24.46
C SER A 121 9.30 -14.38 23.82
N GLU A 122 8.92 -13.44 22.95
CA GLU A 122 7.64 -13.47 22.25
C GLU A 122 7.59 -14.61 21.22
N VAL A 123 8.67 -14.84 20.48
CA VAL A 123 8.78 -15.98 19.55
C VAL A 123 8.63 -17.30 20.30
N THR A 124 9.33 -17.49 21.43
CA THR A 124 9.21 -18.70 22.25
C THR A 124 7.77 -18.90 22.75
N ARG A 125 7.10 -17.81 23.18
CA ARG A 125 5.70 -17.86 23.62
C ARG A 125 4.75 -18.28 22.49
N ILE A 126 4.94 -17.74 21.28
CA ILE A 126 4.13 -18.08 20.11
C ILE A 126 4.33 -19.56 19.76
N LEU A 127 5.58 -20.04 19.70
CA LEU A 127 5.88 -21.44 19.39
C LEU A 127 5.30 -22.40 20.43
N ALA A 128 5.43 -22.09 21.72
CA ALA A 128 4.86 -22.92 22.80
C ALA A 128 3.33 -23.04 22.73
N ASN A 129 2.65 -22.02 22.20
CA ASN A 129 1.20 -22.01 21.98
C ASN A 129 0.77 -22.72 20.68
N MET A 130 1.70 -23.09 19.80
CA MET A 130 1.40 -23.83 18.58
C MET A 130 1.36 -25.34 18.81
N ASP A 131 1.99 -25.83 19.89
CA ASP A 131 2.03 -27.24 20.29
C ASP A 131 0.83 -27.66 21.18
N THR A 132 -0.13 -26.74 21.40
CA THR A 132 -1.43 -26.96 22.05
C THR A 132 -2.57 -26.81 21.06
#